data_AF-A0A4D4MHJ1-F1
#
_entry.id   AF-A0A4D4MHJ1-F1
#
_cell.length_a   1.000
_cell.length_b   1.000
_cell.length_c   1.000
_cell.angle_alpha   90.00
_cell.angle_beta   90.00
_cell.angle_gamma   90.00
#
_symmetry.space_group_name_H-M   'P 1'
#
loop_
_entity.id
_entity.type
_entity.pdbx_description
1 polymer ?
#
loop_
_entity_poly.entity_id
_entity_poly.type
_entity_poly.pdbx_seq_one_letter_code
_entity_poly.pdbx_strand_id
1 'polypeptide(L)'
;MTITHTDGYPVHHTKTDALLIGMAERYDVLITAKDGVFPLTALAEGKNAKALAILRTNTSKNLPTPPHTPKNSTAAPSPPDASHHTNPSPSPTTTPTAKSASASTAA
;
A
#
# COMPACT_ATOMS: atom_id res chain seq x y z
N MET A 1 -7.15 3.11 3.50
CA MET A 1 -6.36 2.82 2.29
C MET A 1 -5.35 1.72 2.59
N THR A 2 -4.79 1.06 1.58
CA THR A 2 -3.81 -0.04 1.75
C THR A 2 -2.50 0.32 1.07
N ILE A 3 -1.39 0.32 1.82
CA ILE A 3 -0.05 0.56 1.29
C ILE A 3 0.43 -0.70 0.56
N THR A 4 1.03 -0.54 -0.61
CA THR A 4 1.58 -1.65 -1.41
C THR A 4 3.07 -1.51 -1.72
N HIS A 5 3.56 -0.28 -1.90
CA HIS A 5 4.98 0.01 -2.13
C HIS A 5 5.45 1.23 -1.35
N THR A 6 6.74 1.24 -1.04
CA THR A 6 7.48 2.40 -0.52
C THR A 6 8.68 2.66 -1.41
N ASP A 7 8.78 3.89 -1.92
CA ASP A 7 9.87 4.31 -2.81
C ASP A 7 10.15 3.38 -4.01
N GLY A 8 9.12 2.67 -4.50
CA GLY A 8 9.20 1.74 -5.64
C GLY A 8 9.50 0.29 -5.25
N TYR A 9 9.66 -0.02 -3.96
CA TYR A 9 9.86 -1.38 -3.47
C TYR A 9 8.56 -1.96 -2.89
N PRO A 10 8.20 -3.22 -3.19
CA PRO A 10 7.01 -3.83 -2.64
C PRO A 10 7.14 -4.03 -1.12
N VAL A 11 6.04 -3.83 -0.39
CA VAL A 11 5.97 -4.02 1.06
C VAL A 11 4.82 -4.94 1.46
N HIS A 12 4.80 -5.36 2.72
CA HIS A 12 3.66 -6.09 3.25
C HIS A 12 2.41 -5.19 3.28
N HIS A 13 1.33 -5.66 2.65
CA HIS A 13 0.11 -4.87 2.50
C HIS A 13 -0.47 -4.48 3.86
N THR A 14 -0.48 -3.17 4.12
CA THR A 14 -0.89 -2.63 5.43
C THR A 14 -2.01 -1.62 5.24
N LYS A 15 -3.10 -1.79 6.00
CA LYS A 15 -4.23 -0.86 6.00
C LYS A 15 -3.97 0.28 6.96
N THR A 16 -4.18 1.50 6.50
CA THR A 16 -4.09 2.73 7.30
C THR A 16 -5.14 3.75 6.89
N ASP A 17 -5.40 4.73 7.76
CA ASP A 17 -6.27 5.88 7.52
C ASP A 17 -5.49 7.15 7.14
N ALA A 18 -4.21 7.22 7.48
CA ALA A 18 -3.34 8.39 7.23
C ALA A 18 -1.89 7.95 7.01
N LEU A 19 -1.13 8.77 6.26
CA LEU A 19 0.31 8.59 6.07
C LEU A 19 1.02 9.89 6.47
N LEU A 20 2.11 9.75 7.22
CA LEU A 20 3.11 10.81 7.37
C LEU A 20 4.15 10.59 6.29
N ILE A 21 4.40 11.61 5.48
CA ILE A 21 5.26 11.52 4.30
C ILE A 21 6.31 12.62 4.42
N GLY A 22 7.58 12.22 4.44
CA GLY A 22 8.73 13.11 4.43
C GLY A 22 8.95 13.78 3.06
N MET A 23 9.87 14.75 3.02
CA MET A 23 10.27 15.34 1.74
C MET A 23 10.87 14.26 0.83
N ALA A 24 10.35 14.17 -0.39
CA ALA A 24 10.76 13.22 -1.42
C ALA A 24 10.47 11.73 -1.13
N GLU A 25 9.71 11.39 -0.09
CA GLU A 25 9.19 10.03 0.08
C GLU A 25 8.01 9.76 -0.88
N ARG A 26 7.87 8.51 -1.32
CA ARG A 26 6.75 8.06 -2.16
C ARG A 26 6.12 6.80 -1.58
N TYR A 27 4.80 6.77 -1.58
CA TYR A 27 4.01 5.61 -1.18
C TYR A 27 2.99 5.31 -2.27
N ASP A 28 2.93 4.04 -2.69
CA ASP A 28 1.85 3.57 -3.54
C ASP A 28 0.76 2.95 -2.67
N VAL A 29 -0.46 3.43 -2.85
CA VAL A 29 -1.62 2.98 -2.06
C VAL A 29 -2.78 2.58 -2.95
N LEU A 30 -3.49 1.53 -2.54
CA LEU A 30 -4.79 1.14 -3.08
C LEU A 30 -5.91 1.76 -2.24
N ILE A 31 -6.85 2.40 -2.92
CA ILE A 31 -8.04 3.01 -2.32
C ILE A 31 -9.28 2.38 -2.95
N THR A 32 -10.12 1.77 -2.12
CA THR A 32 -11.46 1.33 -2.52
C THR A 32 -12.44 2.47 -2.30
N ALA A 33 -12.78 3.19 -3.35
CA ALA A 33 -13.77 4.27 -3.29
C ALA A 33 -15.20 3.72 -3.41
N LYS A 34 -16.13 4.25 -2.63
CA LYS A 34 -17.58 4.01 -2.76
C LYS A 34 -18.22 5.13 -3.59
N ASP A 35 -19.53 5.12 -3.77
CA ASP A 35 -20.26 6.19 -4.45
C ASP A 35 -20.36 7.46 -3.59
N GLY A 36 -19.74 8.55 -4.07
CA GLY A 36 -19.87 9.86 -3.46
C GLY A 36 -18.70 10.81 -3.73
N VAL A 37 -18.40 11.62 -2.72
CA VAL A 37 -17.36 12.65 -2.74
C VAL A 37 -16.53 12.50 -1.47
N PHE A 38 -15.22 12.33 -1.63
CA PHE A 38 -14.29 12.02 -0.56
C PHE A 38 -13.16 13.07 -0.55
N PRO A 39 -13.07 13.93 0.46
CA PRO A 39 -11.96 14.87 0.59
C PRO A 39 -10.68 14.16 1.06
N LEU A 40 -9.56 14.48 0.40
CA LEU A 40 -8.21 14.10 0.79
C LEU A 40 -7.51 15.35 1.34
N THR A 41 -7.29 15.39 2.65
CA THR A 41 -6.67 16.53 3.32
C THR A 41 -5.22 16.20 3.67
N ALA A 42 -4.29 17.03 3.21
CA ALA A 42 -2.90 16.98 3.63
C ALA A 42 -2.66 18.06 4.70
N LEU A 43 -2.19 17.67 5.88
CA LEU A 43 -1.79 18.57 6.95
C LEU A 43 -0.27 18.71 6.93
N ALA A 44 0.23 19.94 6.93
CA ALA A 44 1.65 20.17 7.05
C ALA A 44 2.06 20.00 8.51
N GLU A 45 2.74 18.90 8.83
CA GLU A 45 3.22 18.61 10.20
C GLU A 45 4.09 19.77 10.72
N GLY A 46 3.88 20.15 11.99
CA GLY A 46 4.52 21.31 12.62
C GLY A 46 4.09 22.69 12.08
N LYS A 47 3.15 22.78 11.14
CA LYS A 47 2.71 24.04 10.51
C LYS A 47 1.18 24.19 10.57
N ASN A 48 0.70 25.42 10.69
CA ASN A 48 -0.72 25.75 10.59
C ASN A 48 -1.18 25.85 9.11
N ALA A 49 -0.77 24.91 8.27
CA ALA A 49 -1.05 24.90 6.85
C ALA A 49 -1.66 23.56 6.41
N LYS A 50 -2.52 23.60 5.40
CA LYS A 50 -3.18 22.41 4.84
C LYS A 50 -3.44 22.57 3.35
N ALA A 51 -3.47 21.44 2.67
CA ALA A 51 -3.92 21.32 1.28
C ALA A 51 -5.10 20.34 1.19
N LEU A 52 -5.92 20.49 0.15
CA LEU A 52 -7.14 19.70 -0.04
C LEU A 52 -7.23 19.26 -1.51
N ALA A 53 -7.52 17.98 -1.70
CA ALA A 53 -7.96 17.42 -2.97
C ALA A 53 -9.32 16.71 -2.78
N ILE A 54 -10.09 16.56 -3.85
CA ILE A 54 -11.41 15.91 -3.79
C ILE A 54 -11.43 14.72 -4.75
N LEU A 55 -11.65 13.52 -4.22
CA LEU A 55 -11.94 12.32 -4.99
C LEU A 55 -13.47 12.22 -5.18
N ARG A 56 -13.93 12.36 -6.42
CA ARG A 56 -15.37 12.30 -6.78
C ARG A 56 -15.62 11.04 -7.62
N THR A 57 -16.52 10.18 -7.14
CA THR A 57 -17.02 9.02 -7.90
C THR A 57 -18.46 9.23 -8.37
N ASN A 58 -19.20 10.17 -7.77
CA ASN A 58 -20.54 10.58 -8.19
C ASN A 58 -20.58 12.10 -8.43
N THR A 59 -20.90 12.51 -9.65
CA THR A 59 -20.92 13.92 -10.07
C THR A 59 -22.15 14.68 -9.59
N SER A 60 -23.24 13.99 -9.23
CA SER A 60 -24.49 14.57 -8.76
C SER A 60 -24.49 14.93 -7.27
N LYS A 61 -23.48 14.51 -6.49
CA LYS A 61 -23.33 14.91 -5.08
C LYS A 61 -22.57 16.24 -4.95
N ASN A 62 -23.03 17.06 -4.01
CA ASN A 62 -22.39 18.34 -3.67
C ASN A 62 -20.98 18.15 -3.12
N LEU A 63 -20.10 19.10 -3.44
CA LEU A 63 -18.76 19.14 -2.87
C LEU A 63 -18.82 19.48 -1.37
N PRO A 64 -17.92 18.93 -0.54
CA PRO A 64 -17.82 19.30 0.86
C PRO A 64 -17.37 20.77 0.99
N THR A 65 -17.97 21.47 1.95
CA THR A 65 -17.62 22.86 2.26
C THR A 65 -16.23 22.94 2.91
N PRO A 66 -15.29 23.77 2.42
CA PRO A 66 -14.03 24.01 3.10
C PRO A 66 -14.25 24.75 4.44
N PRO A 67 -13.47 24.48 5.51
CA PRO A 67 -12.38 23.51 5.60
C PRO A 67 -12.81 22.14 6.16
N HIS A 68 -12.45 21.06 5.47
CA HIS A 68 -12.68 19.69 5.93
C HIS A 68 -11.43 19.14 6.64
N THR A 69 -11.53 18.85 7.94
CA THR A 69 -10.45 18.23 8.74
C THR A 69 -10.76 16.74 8.95
N PRO A 70 -9.81 15.82 8.70
CA PRO A 70 -10.02 14.39 8.89
C PRO A 70 -10.06 14.00 10.38
N LYS A 71 -10.93 13.05 10.72
CA LYS A 71 -11.24 12.65 12.11
C LYS A 71 -10.06 12.04 12.88
N ASN A 72 -9.11 11.40 12.19
CA ASN A 72 -7.99 10.67 12.81
C ASN A 72 -6.65 11.42 12.72
N SER A 73 -6.63 12.73 12.46
CA SER A 73 -5.37 13.50 12.36
C SER A 73 -4.58 13.62 13.68
N THR A 74 -5.17 13.24 14.81
CA THR A 74 -4.50 13.17 16.12
C THR A 74 -3.88 11.79 16.39
N ALA A 75 -4.21 10.77 15.60
CA ALA A 75 -3.64 9.43 15.76
C ALA A 75 -2.27 9.36 15.08
N ALA A 76 -1.27 8.82 15.79
CA ALA A 76 0.05 8.60 15.23
C ALA A 76 -0.07 7.77 13.93
N PRO A 77 0.49 8.24 12.80
CA PRO A 77 0.54 7.46 11.58
C PRO A 77 1.32 6.17 11.86
N SER A 78 0.93 5.07 11.20
CA SER A 78 1.70 3.83 11.27
C SER A 78 3.16 4.14 10.98
N PRO A 79 4.11 3.69 11.84
CA PRO A 79 5.52 3.98 11.62
C PRO A 79 5.94 3.43 10.25
N PRO A 80 6.88 4.09 9.55
CA PRO A 80 7.48 3.49 8.37
C PRO A 80 8.13 2.17 8.82
N ASP A 81 7.73 1.07 8.18
CA ASP A 81 8.25 -0.27 8.47
C ASP A 81 9.73 -0.32 8.08
N ALA A 82 10.59 0.07 9.01
CA ALA A 82 12.02 -0.14 8.90
C ALA A 82 12.27 -1.65 9.05
N SER A 83 12.48 -2.34 7.91
CA SER A 83 13.17 -3.64 7.77
C SER A 83 12.44 -4.80 7.06
N HIS A 84 11.89 -4.62 5.86
CA HIS A 84 11.64 -5.78 4.98
C HIS A 84 11.99 -5.53 3.50
N HIS A 85 13.26 -5.19 3.22
CA HIS A 85 13.85 -5.57 1.93
C HIS A 85 13.89 -7.09 1.89
N THR A 86 12.83 -7.73 1.39
CA THR A 86 12.88 -9.16 1.10
C THR A 86 13.79 -9.33 -0.11
N ASN A 87 14.98 -9.85 0.15
CA ASN A 87 15.91 -10.31 -0.87
C ASN A 87 15.13 -11.25 -1.82
N PRO A 88 15.21 -11.12 -3.16
CA PRO A 88 14.45 -11.98 -4.06
C PRO A 88 14.79 -13.45 -3.82
N SER A 89 13.75 -14.26 -3.61
CA SER A 89 13.85 -15.71 -3.40
C SER A 89 14.62 -16.38 -4.56
N PRO A 90 15.61 -17.26 -4.31
CA PRO A 90 16.27 -17.99 -5.40
C PRO A 90 15.28 -18.96 -6.07
N SER A 91 15.27 -18.96 -7.40
CA SER A 91 14.44 -19.86 -8.22
C SER A 91 14.75 -21.33 -7.92
N PRO A 92 13.76 -22.25 -7.98
CA PRO A 92 13.99 -23.65 -7.67
C PRO A 92 14.86 -24.33 -8.74
N THR A 93 16.02 -24.81 -8.31
CA THR A 93 16.90 -25.71 -9.10
C THR A 93 16.16 -26.99 -9.44
N THR A 94 16.07 -27.34 -10.71
CA THR A 94 15.53 -28.62 -11.19
C THR A 94 16.50 -29.76 -10.83
N THR A 95 16.06 -30.67 -9.96
CA THR A 95 16.73 -31.96 -9.70
C THR A 95 16.59 -32.87 -10.92
N PRO A 96 17.67 -33.44 -11.50
CA PRO A 96 17.54 -34.40 -12.58
C PRO A 96 17.04 -35.75 -12.03
N THR A 97 15.95 -36.24 -12.61
CA THR A 97 15.32 -37.54 -12.35
C THR A 97 16.31 -38.69 -12.63
N ALA A 98 16.62 -39.49 -11.61
CA ALA A 98 17.40 -40.71 -11.76
C ALA A 98 16.60 -41.78 -12.54
N LYS A 99 17.27 -42.39 -13.51
CA LYS A 99 16.81 -43.42 -14.45
C LYS A 99 16.36 -44.70 -13.70
N SER A 100 15.17 -45.22 -14.00
CA SER A 100 14.74 -46.52 -13.45
C SER A 100 15.53 -47.66 -14.12
N ALA A 101 15.97 -48.63 -13.31
CA ALA A 101 16.57 -49.88 -13.77
C ALA A 101 15.74 -51.07 -13.26
N SER A 102 15.63 -52.04 -14.15
CA SER A 102 14.70 -53.17 -14.22
C SER A 102 14.81 -54.22 -13.10
N ALA A 103 13.69 -54.89 -12.83
CA ALA A 103 13.67 -56.35 -12.70
C ALA A 103 12.28 -56.90 -13.07
N SER A 104 12.20 -57.64 -14.17
CA SER A 104 11.04 -58.47 -14.52
C SER A 104 11.48 -59.72 -15.29
N THR A 105 11.04 -60.86 -14.76
CA THR A 105 10.76 -62.16 -15.43
C THR A 105 11.89 -63.15 -15.73
N ALA A 106 11.83 -64.31 -15.07
CA ALA A 106 11.67 -65.68 -15.65
C ALA A 106 11.52 -66.64 -14.44
N ALA A 107 10.39 -67.33 -14.26
CA ALA A 107 10.03 -68.63 -14.84
C ALA A 107 10.94 -69.78 -14.34
#